data_AF-A0A9D5VS47-F1
#
_entry.id   AF-A0A9D5VS47-F1
#
_cell.length_a   1.000
_cell.length_b   1.000
_cell.length_c   1.000
_cell.angle_alpha   90.00
_cell.angle_beta   90.00
_cell.angle_gamma   90.00
#
_symmetry.space_group_name_H-M   'P 1'
#
loop_
_entity.id
_entity.type
_entity.pdbx_description
1 polymer ?
#
loop_
_entity_poly.entity_id
_entity_poly.type
_entity_poly.pdbx_seq_one_letter_code
_entity_poly.pdbx_strand_id
1 'polypeptide(L)'
;MAELASRQPKRKGVFSYQCKRCGATTQSPTLPGASECPNGGIHEWSKITQVGGTPYQCQKCGATIPSRTIPPPAGCPLGKYHLWKQIGGR
;
A
#
# COMPACT_ATOMS: atom_id res chain seq x y z
N MET A 1 20.03 35.33 17.00
CA MET A 1 19.33 34.11 17.47
C MET A 1 18.60 33.53 16.26
N ALA A 2 19.07 32.44 15.66
CA ALA A 2 18.48 31.90 14.42
C ALA A 2 17.36 30.91 14.77
N GLU A 3 16.13 31.21 14.36
CA GLU A 3 14.97 30.35 14.52
C GLU A 3 15.13 29.09 13.65
N LEU A 4 15.29 27.95 14.31
CA LEU A 4 15.20 26.63 13.71
C LEU A 4 13.76 26.42 13.26
N ALA A 5 13.44 26.86 12.03
CA ALA A 5 12.19 26.54 11.37
C ALA A 5 12.06 25.02 11.30
N SER A 6 11.22 24.48 12.19
CA SER A 6 10.73 23.11 12.22
C SER A 6 10.11 22.76 10.87
N ARG A 7 10.96 22.36 9.92
CA ARG A 7 10.57 21.72 8.65
C ARG A 7 10.05 20.34 9.01
N GLN A 8 8.81 20.29 9.51
CA GLN A 8 8.06 19.05 9.55
C GLN A 8 8.03 18.54 8.10
N PRO A 9 8.63 17.39 7.79
CA PRO A 9 8.49 16.82 6.46
C PRO A 9 6.99 16.65 6.25
N LYS A 10 6.42 17.33 5.24
CA LYS A 10 5.04 17.09 4.77
C LYS A 10 4.87 15.58 4.77
N ARG A 11 4.07 15.03 5.70
CA ARG A 11 3.93 13.58 5.91
C ARG A 11 3.45 12.99 4.58
N LYS A 12 4.37 12.52 3.75
CA LYS A 12 4.01 11.89 2.48
C LYS A 12 3.22 10.65 2.86
N GLY A 13 1.98 10.56 2.37
CA GLY A 13 1.14 9.40 2.63
C GLY A 13 1.89 8.15 2.21
N VAL A 14 1.98 7.16 3.09
CA VAL A 14 2.47 5.84 2.71
C VAL A 14 1.42 5.22 1.80
N PHE A 15 1.83 4.65 0.68
CA PHE A 15 0.96 3.96 -0.25
C PHE A 15 1.35 2.49 -0.33
N SER A 16 0.34 1.63 -0.47
CA SER A 16 0.55 0.22 -0.78
C SER A 16 0.73 0.08 -2.30
N TYR A 17 1.82 -0.53 -2.70
CA TYR A 17 2.17 -0.84 -4.08
C TYR A 17 2.22 -2.34 -4.29
N GLN A 18 1.70 -2.81 -5.41
CA GLN A 18 1.75 -4.21 -5.80
C GLN A 18 2.50 -4.37 -7.12
N CYS A 19 3.43 -5.31 -7.11
CA CYS A 19 4.14 -5.82 -8.28
C CYS A 19 3.12 -6.42 -9.27
N LYS A 20 3.01 -5.84 -10.47
CA LYS A 20 2.11 -6.34 -11.54
C LYS A 20 2.49 -7.72 -12.04
N ARG A 21 3.77 -8.08 -11.93
CA ARG A 21 4.34 -9.34 -12.45
C ARG A 21 4.17 -10.50 -11.47
N CYS A 22 4.34 -10.23 -10.18
CA CYS A 22 4.57 -11.24 -9.17
C CYS A 22 3.60 -11.17 -7.98
N GLY A 23 2.77 -10.13 -7.89
CA GLY A 23 1.79 -9.96 -6.80
C GLY A 23 2.39 -9.51 -5.47
N ALA A 24 3.71 -9.39 -5.35
CA ALA A 24 4.37 -8.87 -4.15
C ALA A 24 3.84 -7.49 -3.79
N THR A 25 3.52 -7.27 -2.52
CA THR A 25 2.97 -6.00 -2.03
C THR A 25 3.94 -5.36 -1.07
N THR A 26 4.20 -4.07 -1.24
CA THR A 26 5.09 -3.27 -0.40
C THR A 26 4.44 -1.94 -0.02
N GLN A 27 4.83 -1.38 1.11
CA GLN A 27 4.34 -0.09 1.58
C GLN A 27 5.48 0.92 1.48
N SER A 28 5.28 1.96 0.70
CA SER A 28 6.28 3.00 0.51
C SER A 28 5.63 4.37 0.38
N PRO A 29 6.26 5.45 0.88
CA PRO A 29 5.77 6.81 0.64
C PRO A 29 5.90 7.26 -0.82
N THR A 30 6.68 6.56 -1.63
CA THR A 30 6.92 6.84 -3.05
C THR A 30 6.86 5.56 -3.88
N LEU A 31 6.69 5.70 -5.20
CA LEU A 31 6.73 4.55 -6.11
C LEU A 31 8.05 3.79 -5.90
N PRO A 32 8.02 2.48 -5.58
CA PRO A 32 9.24 1.71 -5.41
C PRO A 32 9.99 1.63 -6.75
N GLY A 33 11.32 1.53 -6.67
CA GLY A 33 12.14 1.24 -7.84
C GLY A 33 11.73 -0.11 -8.43
N ALA A 34 11.77 -0.26 -9.75
CA ALA A 34 11.37 -1.51 -10.39
C ALA A 34 12.22 -2.71 -9.92
N SER A 35 13.47 -2.46 -9.54
CA SER A 35 14.40 -3.45 -8.99
C SER A 35 14.18 -3.79 -7.51
N GLU A 36 13.30 -3.08 -6.80
CA GLU A 36 13.02 -3.26 -5.36
C GLU A 36 12.06 -4.43 -5.09
N CYS A 37 11.92 -5.34 -6.05
CA CYS A 37 10.99 -6.45 -5.92
C CYS A 37 11.61 -7.58 -5.10
N PRO A 38 10.94 -8.07 -4.03
CA PRO A 38 11.49 -9.14 -3.20
C PRO A 38 11.64 -10.48 -3.95
N ASN A 39 10.94 -10.67 -5.07
CA ASN A 39 11.09 -11.85 -5.93
C ASN A 39 12.29 -11.75 -6.89
N GLY A 40 13.06 -10.67 -6.84
CA GLY A 40 14.13 -10.38 -7.79
C GLY A 40 13.62 -9.91 -9.15
N GLY A 41 14.52 -9.33 -9.94
CA GLY A 41 14.22 -8.79 -11.27
C GLY A 41 13.62 -7.37 -11.25
N ILE A 42 13.39 -6.84 -12.45
CA ILE A 42 12.84 -5.50 -12.68
C ILE A 42 11.34 -5.64 -12.92
N HIS A 43 10.53 -5.25 -11.94
CA HIS A 43 9.07 -5.37 -11.98
C HIS A 43 8.37 -4.02 -11.89
N GLU A 44 7.25 -3.88 -12.60
CA GLU A 44 6.38 -2.71 -12.48
C GLU A 44 5.53 -2.77 -11.22
N TRP A 45 5.41 -1.63 -10.55
CA TRP A 45 4.57 -1.43 -9.37
C TRP A 45 3.28 -0.70 -9.73
N SER A 46 2.15 -1.20 -9.24
CA SER A 46 0.86 -0.53 -9.28
C SER A 46 0.53 0.03 -7.91
N LYS A 47 0.17 1.30 -7.86
CA LYS A 47 -0.37 1.93 -6.67
C LYS A 47 -1.77 1.35 -6.40
N ILE A 48 -1.96 0.77 -5.22
CA ILE A 48 -3.24 0.19 -4.81
C ILE A 48 -4.07 1.22 -4.04
N THR A 49 -3.55 1.65 -2.90
CA THR A 49 -4.28 2.51 -1.96
C THR A 49 -3.31 3.27 -1.06
N GLN A 50 -3.81 4.31 -0.40
CA GLN A 50 -3.08 5.00 0.65
C GLN A 50 -3.21 4.26 1.96
N VAL A 51 -2.07 3.88 2.55
CA VAL A 51 -2.00 3.28 3.89
C VAL A 51 -2.60 4.24 4.92
N GLY A 52 -3.48 3.69 5.74
CA GLY A 52 -4.22 4.42 6.76
C GLY A 52 -4.36 3.65 8.05
N GLY A 53 -5.08 4.24 9.01
CA GLY A 53 -5.32 3.61 10.31
C GLY A 53 -6.36 2.49 10.31
N THR A 54 -7.06 2.28 9.19
CA THR A 54 -8.15 1.32 9.12
C THR A 54 -7.68 0.02 8.46
N PRO A 55 -7.70 -1.12 9.15
CA PRO A 55 -7.38 -2.41 8.55
C PRO A 55 -8.55 -2.92 7.72
N TYR A 56 -8.28 -3.22 6.45
CA TYR A 56 -9.20 -3.88 5.52
C TYR A 56 -8.69 -5.27 5.19
N GLN A 57 -9.57 -6.26 5.26
CA GLN A 57 -9.28 -7.63 4.91
C GLN A 57 -9.98 -8.02 3.61
N CYS A 58 -9.22 -8.61 2.71
CA CYS A 58 -9.71 -9.28 1.51
C CYS A 58 -10.62 -10.44 1.91
N GLN A 59 -11.88 -10.39 1.49
CA GLN A 59 -12.88 -11.41 1.81
C GLN A 59 -12.59 -12.77 1.14
N LYS A 60 -11.89 -12.75 -0.01
CA LYS A 60 -11.64 -13.96 -0.79
C LYS A 60 -10.36 -14.70 -0.38
N CYS A 61 -9.38 -13.97 0.13
CA CYS A 61 -8.01 -14.43 0.27
C CYS A 61 -7.42 -14.19 1.66
N GLY A 62 -8.14 -13.49 2.54
CA GLY A 62 -7.69 -13.21 3.91
C GLY A 62 -6.59 -12.16 4.03
N ALA A 63 -6.06 -11.62 2.94
CA ALA A 63 -5.03 -10.60 2.96
C ALA A 63 -5.51 -9.32 3.66
N THR A 64 -4.77 -8.88 4.67
CA THR A 64 -5.09 -7.68 5.44
C THR A 64 -4.18 -6.54 5.02
N ILE A 65 -4.75 -5.39 4.65
CA ILE A 65 -3.99 -4.18 4.36
C ILE A 65 -4.54 -2.99 5.17
N PRO A 66 -3.66 -2.20 5.79
CA PRO A 66 -4.04 -0.92 6.37
C PRO A 66 -4.29 0.09 5.24
N SER A 67 -5.45 0.73 5.23
CA SER A 67 -5.84 1.70 4.20
C SER A 67 -6.66 2.85 4.82
N ARG A 68 -6.58 4.05 4.26
CA ARG A 68 -7.42 5.18 4.69
C ARG A 68 -8.84 5.08 4.17
N THR A 69 -8.98 4.48 3.00
CA THR A 69 -10.26 4.32 2.29
C THR A 69 -10.41 2.87 1.85
N ILE A 70 -11.63 2.49 1.46
CA ILE A 70 -11.89 1.16 0.92
C ILE A 70 -10.97 0.93 -0.29
N PRO A 71 -10.10 -0.09 -0.27
CA PRO A 71 -9.20 -0.35 -1.39
C PRO A 71 -9.98 -0.78 -2.64
N PRO A 72 -9.47 -0.51 -3.85
CA PRO A 72 -10.11 -0.97 -5.06
C PRO A 72 -10.05 -2.51 -5.14
N PRO A 73 -11.02 -3.17 -5.81
CA PRO A 73 -11.03 -4.62 -5.93
C PRO A 73 -9.76 -5.17 -6.57
N ALA A 74 -9.18 -4.44 -7.52
CA ALA A 74 -7.93 -4.79 -8.19
C ALA A 74 -6.69 -4.72 -7.27
N GLY A 75 -6.84 -4.26 -6.03
CA GLY A 75 -5.75 -3.98 -5.12
C GLY A 75 -5.20 -5.18 -4.35
N CYS A 76 -5.62 -6.40 -4.67
CA CYS A 76 -5.36 -7.53 -3.79
C CYS A 76 -4.04 -8.26 -4.16
N PRO A 77 -3.11 -8.50 -3.20
CA PRO A 77 -1.83 -9.19 -3.43
C PRO A 77 -1.99 -10.54 -4.11
N LEU A 78 -3.02 -11.29 -3.70
CA LEU A 78 -3.25 -12.69 -4.05
C LEU A 78 -4.20 -12.87 -5.25
N GLY A 79 -4.66 -11.80 -5.89
CA GLY A 79 -5.57 -11.90 -7.03
C GLY A 79 -6.16 -10.57 -7.49
N LYS A 80 -6.65 -10.53 -8.72
CA LYS A 80 -7.33 -9.35 -9.27
C LYS A 80 -8.82 -9.40 -8.89
N TYR A 81 -9.38 -8.26 -8.47
CA TYR A 81 -10.82 -8.07 -8.20
C TYR A 81 -11.36 -8.78 -6.96
N HIS A 82 -10.73 -8.61 -5.79
CA HIS A 82 -11.27 -9.11 -4.52
C HIS A 82 -11.94 -7.99 -3.71
N LEU A 83 -13.05 -8.33 -3.05
CA LEU A 83 -13.76 -7.40 -2.18
C LEU A 83 -13.05 -7.23 -0.84
N TRP A 84 -13.11 -6.02 -0.29
CA TRP A 84 -12.49 -5.66 0.97
C TRP A 84 -13.55 -5.43 2.03
N LYS A 85 -13.35 -6.05 3.19
CA LYS A 85 -14.15 -5.83 4.39
C LYS A 85 -13.31 -5.12 5.42
N GLN A 86 -13.83 -4.03 5.99
CA GLN A 86 -13.21 -3.39 7.14
C GLN A 86 -13.27 -4.33 8.34
N ILE A 87 -12.13 -4.55 8.99
CA ILE A 87 -12.03 -5.42 10.18
C ILE A 87 -11.62 -4.64 11.44
N GLY A 88 -11.42 -3.32 11.33
CA GLY A 88 -11.13 -2.43 12.45
C GLY A 88 -12.26 -1.44 12.68
N GLY A 89 -13.16 -1.80 13.59
CA GLY A 89 -14.20 -0.95 14.14
C GLY A 89 -14.72 -1.62 15.39
N ARG A 90 -14.33 -1.12 16.55
CA ARG A 90 -14.91 -1.44 17.85
C ARG A 90 -15.27 -0.13 18.52
#